data_AF-A0A087K1M0-F1
#
_entry.id   AF-A0A087K1M0-F1
#
_cell.length_a   1.000
_cell.length_b   1.000
_cell.length_c   1.000
_cell.angle_alpha   90.00
_cell.angle_beta   90.00
_cell.angle_gamma   90.00
#
_symmetry.space_group_name_H-M   'P 1'
#
loop_
_entity.id
_entity.type
_entity.pdbx_description
1 polymer ?
#
loop_
_entity_poly.entity_id
_entity_poly.type
_entity_poly.pdbx_seq_one_letter_code
_entity_poly.pdbx_strand_id
1 'polypeptide(L)'
;MSAQVHVPSLFARVGTASALTLAVTSSMLAPGLVSDAEAATAHSTKALKVAASKKGAPYKYGAAGPSRFDCSGLTLYSFKKVGKKLPRTAQQQYNKTRHIAKSQRKRGDLVFFHSGRSVYHVGIYAGAGKIWHSPKSGDVVRLAKIWSKSVWYGRVR
;
A
#
# COMPACT_ATOMS: atom_id res chain seq x y z
N MET A 1 -41.56 -78.20 6.00
CA MET A 1 -41.57 -77.25 4.86
C MET A 1 -40.53 -76.18 5.14
N SER A 2 -39.47 -76.18 4.33
CA SER A 2 -38.46 -75.15 4.02
C SER A 2 -37.90 -74.25 5.14
N ALA A 3 -36.60 -73.92 5.23
CA ALA A 3 -35.34 -74.38 4.63
C ALA A 3 -34.23 -73.46 5.19
N GLN A 4 -33.04 -74.02 5.43
CA GLN A 4 -31.69 -73.42 5.31
C GLN A 4 -31.29 -72.30 6.33
N VAL A 5 -30.33 -72.40 7.25
CA VAL A 5 -28.89 -72.81 7.26
C VAL A 5 -27.91 -71.60 7.15
N HIS A 6 -27.15 -71.42 8.24
CA HIS A 6 -25.75 -70.97 8.42
C HIS A 6 -25.30 -69.47 8.41
N VAL A 7 -24.81 -69.07 9.62
CA VAL A 7 -23.66 -68.21 10.07
C VAL A 7 -22.44 -68.09 9.11
N PRO A 8 -21.39 -67.19 9.31
CA PRO A 8 -21.02 -66.33 10.46
C PRO A 8 -20.40 -64.90 10.19
N SER A 9 -20.25 -64.11 11.27
CA SER A 9 -19.11 -63.23 11.65
C SER A 9 -18.62 -61.99 10.86
N LEU A 10 -18.13 -61.02 11.67
CA LEU A 10 -17.15 -59.94 11.44
C LEU A 10 -17.68 -58.59 10.93
N PHE A 11 -17.57 -57.53 11.75
CA PHE A 11 -16.40 -56.64 11.76
C PHE A 11 -16.65 -55.45 12.70
N ALA A 12 -15.77 -55.31 13.68
CA ALA A 12 -15.56 -54.07 14.42
C ALA A 12 -15.04 -52.99 13.45
N ARG A 13 -15.57 -51.77 13.54
CA ARG A 13 -14.85 -50.57 13.10
C ARG A 13 -15.10 -49.42 14.07
N VAL A 14 -14.12 -49.27 14.96
CA VAL A 14 -13.79 -48.05 15.69
C VAL A 14 -13.72 -46.90 14.67
N GLY A 15 -14.59 -45.90 14.81
CA GLY A 15 -14.51 -44.66 14.07
C GLY A 15 -13.29 -43.87 14.52
N THR A 16 -12.30 -43.76 13.64
CA THR A 16 -11.08 -42.98 13.80
C THR A 16 -11.39 -41.52 14.13
N ALA A 17 -10.93 -41.06 15.30
CA ALA A 17 -10.73 -39.65 15.57
C ALA A 17 -9.69 -39.11 14.58
N SER A 18 -10.08 -38.14 13.75
CA SER A 18 -9.15 -37.39 12.92
C SER A 18 -9.05 -35.97 13.49
N ALA A 19 -8.21 -35.81 14.51
CA ALA A 19 -7.78 -34.50 14.96
C ALA A 19 -6.86 -33.92 13.87
N LEU A 20 -7.37 -32.94 13.13
CA LEU A 20 -6.61 -32.19 12.14
C LEU A 20 -5.56 -31.34 12.88
N THR A 21 -4.37 -31.89 13.08
CA THR A 21 -3.21 -31.14 13.57
C THR A 21 -2.79 -30.13 12.50
N LEU A 22 -3.24 -28.88 12.66
CA LEU A 22 -2.64 -27.73 12.00
C LEU A 22 -1.19 -27.63 12.47
N ALA A 23 -0.27 -28.16 11.67
CA ALA A 23 1.14 -27.83 11.79
C ALA A 23 1.32 -26.34 11.47
N VAL A 24 1.25 -25.51 12.49
CA VAL A 24 1.69 -24.11 12.43
C VAL A 24 3.21 -24.17 12.31
N THR A 25 3.71 -24.14 11.07
CA THR A 25 5.12 -23.88 10.82
C THR A 25 5.39 -22.42 11.21
N SER A 26 5.73 -22.23 12.48
CA SER A 26 6.21 -20.98 13.04
C SER A 26 7.49 -20.58 12.32
N SER A 27 7.34 -19.84 11.23
CA SER A 27 8.44 -19.11 10.61
C SER A 27 8.91 -18.08 11.62
N MET A 28 10.08 -18.30 12.21
CA MET A 28 10.76 -17.31 13.05
C MET A 28 11.09 -16.08 12.20
N LEU A 29 10.14 -15.14 12.09
CA LEU A 29 10.40 -13.82 11.53
C LEU A 29 11.22 -13.02 12.56
N ALA A 30 12.37 -12.52 12.13
CA ALA A 30 13.18 -11.58 12.89
C ALA A 30 12.29 -10.44 13.45
N PRO A 31 12.25 -10.23 14.79
CA PRO A 31 11.31 -9.29 15.46
C PRO A 31 11.37 -7.83 14.99
N GLY A 32 12.42 -7.42 14.25
CA GLY A 32 12.60 -6.05 13.79
C GLY A 32 11.88 -5.70 12.48
N LEU A 33 11.74 -6.63 11.53
CA LEU A 33 11.29 -6.30 10.17
C LEU A 33 9.78 -6.02 10.09
N VAL A 34 8.99 -6.71 10.90
CA VAL A 34 7.54 -6.47 11.01
C VAL A 34 7.26 -5.12 11.67
N SER A 35 7.95 -4.81 12.76
CA SER A 35 7.79 -3.53 13.48
C SER A 35 8.11 -2.31 12.59
N ASP A 36 9.17 -2.39 11.80
CA ASP A 36 9.55 -1.31 10.88
C ASP A 36 8.57 -1.16 9.70
N ALA A 37 8.04 -2.28 9.19
CA ALA A 37 7.04 -2.28 8.13
C ALA A 37 5.69 -1.70 8.60
N GLU A 38 5.26 -2.03 9.82
CA GLU A 38 4.09 -1.48 10.47
C GLU A 38 4.25 0.02 10.73
N ALA A 39 5.40 0.43 11.28
CA ALA A 39 5.71 1.84 11.50
C ALA A 39 5.73 2.65 10.19
N ALA A 40 6.39 2.15 9.14
CA ALA A 40 6.39 2.79 7.82
C ALA A 40 4.98 2.94 7.24
N THR A 41 4.11 1.95 7.47
CA THR A 41 2.69 2.00 7.07
C THR A 41 1.90 3.04 7.87
N ALA A 42 2.17 3.15 9.18
CA ALA A 42 1.56 4.16 10.04
C ALA A 42 1.95 5.59 9.64
N HIS A 43 3.24 5.86 9.38
CA HIS A 43 3.71 7.15 8.89
C HIS A 43 3.09 7.50 7.54
N SER A 44 3.03 6.54 6.61
CA SER A 44 2.44 6.74 5.29
C SER A 44 0.95 7.08 5.37
N THR A 45 0.21 6.44 6.27
CA THR A 45 -1.21 6.74 6.50
C THR A 45 -1.41 8.14 7.12
N LYS A 46 -0.52 8.57 8.02
CA LYS A 46 -0.54 9.94 8.57
C LYS A 46 -0.20 10.97 7.47
N ALA A 47 0.79 10.70 6.62
CA ALA A 47 1.14 11.57 5.50
C ALA A 47 -0.04 11.73 4.51
N LEU A 48 -0.78 10.65 4.24
CA LEU A 48 -2.02 10.71 3.47
C LEU A 48 -3.05 11.68 4.08
N LYS A 49 -3.25 11.65 5.41
CA LYS A 49 -4.15 12.59 6.09
C LYS A 49 -3.67 14.04 5.96
N VAL A 50 -2.36 14.26 6.02
CA VAL A 50 -1.77 15.60 5.81
C VAL A 50 -2.01 16.09 4.37
N ALA A 51 -1.85 15.24 3.36
CA ALA A 51 -2.17 15.64 1.99
C ALA A 51 -3.66 15.94 1.81
N ALA A 52 -4.53 15.14 2.43
CA ALA A 52 -5.98 15.36 2.40
C ALA A 52 -6.39 16.69 3.05
N SER A 53 -5.73 17.09 4.15
CA SER A 53 -6.00 18.38 4.80
C SER A 53 -5.56 19.60 3.99
N LYS A 54 -4.81 19.38 2.91
CA LYS A 54 -4.44 20.42 1.94
C LYS A 54 -5.39 20.53 0.75
N LYS A 55 -6.53 19.80 0.75
CA LYS A 55 -7.58 19.94 -0.27
C LYS A 55 -7.87 21.42 -0.55
N GLY A 56 -7.90 21.80 -1.82
CA GLY A 56 -8.17 23.17 -2.25
C GLY A 56 -6.95 24.09 -2.30
N ALA A 57 -5.78 23.68 -1.78
CA ALA A 57 -4.57 24.48 -1.90
C ALA A 57 -4.16 24.65 -3.39
N PRO A 58 -3.93 25.88 -3.88
CA PRO A 58 -3.60 26.11 -5.28
C PRO A 58 -2.28 25.48 -5.71
N TYR A 59 -2.23 25.02 -6.96
CA TYR A 59 -0.97 24.62 -7.57
C TYR A 59 -0.02 25.82 -7.71
N LYS A 60 1.28 25.55 -7.50
CA LYS A 60 2.37 26.43 -7.95
C LYS A 60 3.60 25.57 -8.22
N TYR A 61 4.13 25.67 -9.44
CA TYR A 61 5.36 24.99 -9.81
C TYR A 61 6.48 25.37 -8.84
N GLY A 62 7.24 24.40 -8.33
CA GLY A 62 8.31 24.66 -7.37
C GLY A 62 7.85 24.84 -5.93
N ALA A 63 6.56 24.92 -5.62
CA ALA A 63 6.08 25.13 -4.25
C ALA A 63 5.99 23.83 -3.42
N ALA A 64 6.33 23.93 -2.14
CA ALA A 64 6.34 22.82 -1.17
C ALA A 64 5.57 23.15 0.13
N GLY A 65 4.55 24.01 0.04
CA GLY A 65 3.66 24.37 1.14
C GLY A 65 4.07 25.62 1.93
N PRO A 66 3.32 25.94 3.01
CA PRO A 66 2.14 25.21 3.47
C PRO A 66 0.83 25.54 2.73
N SER A 67 0.82 26.59 1.90
CA SER A 67 -0.39 27.14 1.24
C SER A 67 -0.48 26.81 -0.25
N ARG A 68 0.62 26.52 -0.93
CA ARG A 68 0.67 26.18 -2.36
C ARG A 68 1.63 25.02 -2.60
N PHE A 69 1.34 24.18 -3.59
CA PHE A 69 2.09 22.95 -3.82
C PHE A 69 2.24 22.64 -5.31
N ASP A 70 3.37 22.09 -5.72
CA ASP A 70 3.39 21.18 -6.88
C ASP A 70 3.25 19.72 -6.43
N CYS A 71 3.28 18.79 -7.39
CA CYS A 71 3.03 17.37 -7.15
C CYS A 71 3.99 16.78 -6.09
N SER A 72 5.29 17.00 -6.27
CA SER A 72 6.34 16.49 -5.39
C SER A 72 6.52 17.33 -4.13
N GLY A 73 6.13 18.59 -4.14
CA GLY A 73 6.07 19.46 -2.98
C GLY A 73 4.97 19.06 -2.01
N LEU A 74 3.81 18.61 -2.49
CA LEU A 74 2.73 18.08 -1.64
C LEU A 74 3.17 16.82 -0.89
N THR A 75 3.80 15.88 -1.59
CA THR A 75 4.30 14.63 -0.98
C THR A 75 5.42 14.92 0.00
N LEU A 76 6.40 15.76 -0.38
CA LEU A 76 7.49 16.18 0.49
C LEU A 76 6.97 16.81 1.78
N TYR A 77 6.04 17.76 1.67
CA TYR A 77 5.43 18.41 2.83
C TYR A 77 4.72 17.41 3.74
N SER A 78 3.93 16.52 3.14
CA SER A 78 3.13 15.53 3.87
C SER A 78 3.97 14.53 4.64
N PHE A 79 5.04 14.02 4.02
CA PHE A 79 5.96 13.10 4.68
C PHE A 79 6.86 13.81 5.71
N LYS A 80 7.25 15.08 5.46
CA LYS A 80 8.00 15.90 6.44
C LYS A 80 7.21 16.07 7.73
N LYS A 81 5.89 16.27 7.66
CA LYS A 81 5.01 16.41 8.83
C LYS A 81 4.89 15.16 9.69
N VAL A 82 5.31 14.00 9.18
CA VAL A 82 5.31 12.73 9.92
C VAL A 82 6.73 12.20 10.18
N GLY A 83 7.74 13.08 10.10
CA GLY A 83 9.13 12.75 10.43
C GLY A 83 9.91 12.04 9.32
N LYS A 84 9.38 11.94 8.09
CA LYS A 84 10.06 11.31 6.95
C LYS A 84 10.62 12.35 5.99
N LYS A 85 11.79 12.08 5.43
CA LYS A 85 12.48 12.97 4.49
C LYS A 85 12.31 12.45 3.07
N LEU A 86 11.84 13.32 2.18
CA LEU A 86 11.77 13.06 0.75
C LEU A 86 12.57 14.12 -0.01
N PRO A 87 13.26 13.73 -1.09
CA PRO A 87 13.92 14.69 -1.96
C PRO A 87 12.89 15.51 -2.74
N ARG A 88 13.35 16.59 -3.37
CA ARG A 88 12.46 17.63 -3.90
C ARG A 88 11.65 17.18 -5.11
N THR A 89 12.23 16.40 -6.02
CA THR A 89 11.58 16.08 -7.31
C THR A 89 10.90 14.71 -7.29
N ALA A 90 9.87 14.53 -8.11
CA ALA A 90 9.14 13.26 -8.22
C ALA A 90 10.06 12.09 -8.59
N GLN A 91 11.00 12.30 -9.53
CA GLN A 91 11.99 11.29 -9.91
C GLN A 91 12.91 10.90 -8.75
N GLN A 92 13.43 11.88 -8.00
CA GLN A 92 14.27 11.58 -6.84
C GLN A 92 13.48 10.85 -5.74
N GLN A 93 12.21 11.20 -5.54
CA GLN A 93 11.35 10.53 -4.57
C GLN A 93 11.15 9.06 -4.94
N TYR A 94 10.89 8.78 -6.23
CA TYR A 94 10.81 7.41 -6.74
C TYR A 94 12.09 6.62 -6.44
N ASN A 95 13.25 7.21 -6.75
CA ASN A 95 14.55 6.59 -6.53
C ASN A 95 14.85 6.32 -5.03
N LYS A 96 14.29 7.14 -4.11
CA LYS A 96 14.50 7.01 -2.67
C LYS A 96 13.54 6.03 -1.98
N THR A 97 12.42 5.70 -2.62
CA THR A 97 11.39 4.82 -2.04
C THR A 97 11.67 3.33 -2.25
N ARG A 98 11.09 2.48 -1.39
CA ARG A 98 11.00 1.04 -1.67
C ARG A 98 10.00 0.82 -2.80
N HIS A 99 10.40 0.21 -3.91
CA HIS A 99 9.46 -0.14 -4.98
C HIS A 99 8.51 -1.26 -4.55
N ILE A 100 7.24 -1.12 -4.89
CA ILE A 100 6.16 -2.01 -4.48
C ILE A 100 5.36 -2.46 -5.70
N ALA A 101 4.95 -3.74 -5.70
CA ALA A 101 4.01 -4.23 -6.72
C ALA A 101 2.63 -3.59 -6.57
N LYS A 102 1.90 -3.40 -7.68
CA LYS A 102 0.54 -2.83 -7.66
C LYS A 102 -0.43 -3.59 -6.73
N SER A 103 -0.25 -4.90 -6.56
CA SER A 103 -1.05 -5.74 -5.66
C SER A 103 -0.77 -5.47 -4.17
N GLN A 104 0.43 -4.99 -3.84
CA GLN A 104 0.91 -4.77 -2.47
C GLN A 104 0.77 -3.31 -1.99
N ARG A 105 0.27 -2.43 -2.87
CA ARG A 105 0.09 -1.01 -2.55
C ARG A 105 -0.93 -0.84 -1.42
N LYS A 106 -0.58 -0.02 -0.45
CA LYS A 106 -1.40 0.34 0.71
C LYS A 106 -1.66 1.84 0.72
N ARG A 107 -2.70 2.26 1.42
CA ARG A 107 -3.00 3.69 1.62
C ARG A 107 -1.75 4.40 2.19
N GLY A 108 -1.39 5.52 1.60
CA GLY A 108 -0.17 6.26 1.95
C GLY A 108 1.04 5.97 1.08
N ASP A 109 1.05 4.90 0.28
CA ASP A 109 2.11 4.68 -0.70
C ASP A 109 2.12 5.78 -1.76
N LEU A 110 3.27 6.12 -2.31
CA LEU A 110 3.40 7.06 -3.40
C LEU A 110 3.06 6.38 -4.73
N VAL A 111 2.35 7.10 -5.59
CA VAL A 111 2.03 6.71 -6.96
C VAL A 111 2.79 7.63 -7.90
N PHE A 112 3.69 7.05 -8.69
CA PHE A 112 4.57 7.76 -9.61
C PHE A 112 4.09 7.52 -11.04
N PHE A 113 3.71 8.59 -11.73
CA PHE A 113 3.32 8.52 -13.13
C PHE A 113 4.56 8.73 -13.99
N HIS A 114 4.74 7.87 -14.98
CA HIS A 114 5.95 7.85 -15.78
C HIS A 114 5.66 7.75 -17.29
N SER A 115 6.63 8.21 -18.07
CA SER A 115 6.74 7.97 -19.50
C SER A 115 8.15 7.46 -19.79
N GLY A 116 8.26 6.28 -20.39
CA GLY A 116 9.53 5.54 -20.45
C GLY A 116 10.12 5.35 -19.06
N ARG A 117 11.35 5.85 -18.87
CA ARG A 117 12.11 5.77 -17.61
C ARG A 117 11.93 6.98 -16.69
N SER A 118 11.20 8.01 -17.13
CA SER A 118 11.11 9.30 -16.44
C SER A 118 9.77 9.49 -15.73
N VAL A 119 9.83 9.86 -14.45
CA VAL A 119 8.67 10.20 -13.62
C VAL A 119 8.33 11.68 -13.80
N TYR A 120 7.13 11.97 -14.26
CA TYR A 120 6.66 13.34 -14.50
C TYR A 120 5.66 13.84 -13.45
N HIS A 121 5.03 12.93 -12.68
CA HIS A 121 4.05 13.31 -11.66
C HIS A 121 4.02 12.33 -10.50
N VAL A 122 3.65 12.81 -9.30
CA VAL A 122 3.51 11.99 -8.10
C VAL A 122 2.27 12.37 -7.30
N GLY A 123 1.66 11.39 -6.62
CA GLY A 123 0.62 11.60 -5.61
C GLY A 123 0.68 10.56 -4.50
N ILE A 124 -0.16 10.71 -3.48
CA ILE A 124 -0.27 9.76 -2.36
C ILE A 124 -1.51 8.89 -2.56
N TYR A 125 -1.35 7.57 -2.54
CA TYR A 125 -2.41 6.60 -2.74
C TYR A 125 -3.45 6.65 -1.63
N ALA A 126 -4.69 6.93 -2.00
CA ALA A 126 -5.82 7.09 -1.09
C ALA A 126 -6.67 5.82 -0.95
N GLY A 127 -6.28 4.70 -1.57
CA GLY A 127 -7.12 3.51 -1.66
C GLY A 127 -8.09 3.56 -2.84
N ALA A 128 -8.74 2.43 -3.15
CA ALA A 128 -9.77 2.30 -4.19
C ALA A 128 -9.40 2.95 -5.55
N GLY A 129 -8.13 2.87 -5.97
CA GLY A 129 -7.68 3.45 -7.24
C GLY A 129 -7.65 4.98 -7.27
N LYS A 130 -7.65 5.66 -6.13
CA LYS A 130 -7.60 7.12 -6.02
C LYS A 130 -6.29 7.63 -5.40
N ILE A 131 -5.94 8.88 -5.67
CA ILE A 131 -4.77 9.58 -5.12
C ILE A 131 -5.12 10.99 -4.66
N TRP A 132 -4.40 11.49 -3.66
CA TRP A 132 -4.26 12.91 -3.41
C TRP A 132 -3.04 13.46 -4.16
N HIS A 133 -3.23 14.53 -4.93
CA HIS A 133 -2.15 15.17 -5.69
C HIS A 133 -2.39 16.68 -5.86
N SER A 134 -1.32 17.40 -6.22
CA SER A 134 -1.39 18.76 -6.77
C SER A 134 -1.08 18.68 -8.29
N PRO A 135 -2.08 18.77 -9.18
CA PRO A 135 -1.96 18.31 -10.56
C PRO A 135 -1.16 19.24 -11.48
N LYS A 136 -1.59 20.51 -11.64
CA LYS A 136 -1.03 21.46 -12.61
C LYS A 136 -1.50 22.88 -12.32
N SER A 137 -0.87 23.86 -13.00
CA SER A 137 -1.28 25.27 -12.95
C SER A 137 -2.76 25.45 -13.26
N GLY A 138 -3.42 26.31 -12.48
CA GLY A 138 -4.86 26.58 -12.58
C GLY A 138 -5.76 25.57 -11.85
N ASP A 139 -5.19 24.53 -11.23
CA ASP A 139 -5.94 23.54 -10.46
C ASP A 139 -5.45 23.52 -9.00
N VAL A 140 -6.11 22.72 -8.16
CA VAL A 140 -5.90 22.67 -6.71
C VAL A 140 -5.57 21.26 -6.25
N VAL A 141 -5.05 21.14 -5.03
CA VAL A 141 -4.91 19.84 -4.37
C VAL A 141 -6.27 19.17 -4.26
N ARG A 142 -6.40 17.98 -4.83
CA ARG A 142 -7.67 17.24 -4.89
C ARG A 142 -7.48 15.73 -4.85
N LEU A 143 -8.58 15.04 -4.54
CA LEU A 143 -8.70 13.60 -4.69
C LEU A 143 -9.07 13.30 -6.14
N ALA A 144 -8.32 12.42 -6.80
CA ALA A 144 -8.56 12.02 -8.18
C ALA A 144 -8.44 10.51 -8.36
N LYS A 145 -9.13 9.95 -9.36
CA LYS A 145 -8.86 8.58 -9.82
C LYS A 145 -7.48 8.54 -10.49
N ILE A 146 -6.77 7.43 -10.35
CA ILE A 146 -5.56 7.16 -11.14
C ILE A 146 -6.01 7.01 -12.60
N TRP A 147 -5.56 7.92 -13.46
CA TRP A 147 -6.01 8.02 -14.86
C TRP A 147 -5.11 7.27 -15.85
N SER A 148 -3.96 6.78 -15.41
CA SER A 148 -2.97 6.13 -16.27
C SER A 148 -2.69 4.69 -15.82
N LYS A 149 -2.38 3.82 -16.79
CA LYS A 149 -1.83 2.48 -16.53
C LYS A 149 -0.32 2.51 -16.27
N SER A 150 0.38 3.54 -16.76
CA SER A 150 1.82 3.75 -16.59
C SER A 150 2.11 4.42 -15.25
N VAL A 151 2.02 3.63 -14.18
CA VAL A 151 2.32 4.05 -12.82
C VAL A 151 3.17 3.04 -12.08
N TRP A 152 4.13 3.54 -11.31
CA TRP A 152 4.88 2.77 -10.31
C TRP A 152 4.45 3.15 -8.90
N TYR A 153 4.70 2.25 -7.96
CA TYR A 153 4.38 2.44 -6.55
C TYR A 153 5.63 2.42 -5.71
N GLY A 154 5.73 3.33 -4.75
CA GLY A 154 6.84 3.38 -3.81
C GLY A 154 6.37 3.60 -2.37
N ARG A 155 6.93 2.84 -1.44
CA ARG A 155 6.72 3.03 0.00
C ARG A 155 7.89 3.78 0.60
N VAL A 156 7.58 4.83 1.36
CA VAL A 156 8.58 5.59 2.11
C VAL A 156 8.98 4.78 3.35
N ARG A 157 10.28 4.56 3.52
CA ARG A 157 10.87 3.92 4.71
C ARG A 157 11.31 4.97 5.71
#